data_AF-A0A368Y4H4-F1
#
_entry.id   AF-A0A368Y4H4-F1
#
_cell.length_a   1.000
_cell.length_b   1.000
_cell.length_c   1.000
_cell.angle_alpha   90.00
_cell.angle_beta   90.00
_cell.angle_gamma   90.00
#
_symmetry.space_group_name_H-M   'P 1'
#
loop_
_entity.id
_entity.type
_entity.pdbx_description
1 polymer ?
#
loop_
_entity_poly.entity_id
_entity_poly.type
_entity_poly.pdbx_seq_one_letter_code
_entity_poly.pdbx_strand_id
1 'polypeptide(L)'
;MEKFFHLSHRGQEYRVSLDSVENRNKDHETALCQIDTDKMLLPSGRRVFEYKEEFETYRAEGGQLRKKAYLNTRAQEDFGMPWDEMIAETKASMVSMFGYNKAWSSRADQIKLRWLADSGHAFAAFIIGEAFMKKGDDLAIEWLVRSHNAGHTHALLALSAYLAQNANPLGAIACKVISADSGCEMSQLMIFHAENIDHMHQCDPSEIREVLEYLLGKTSYSVARYLKAILLMPAGECEGVGLLDQVITRPLKQPKKVDLDDSFAKRERVIKEFCIQVRKQMVDSEEGSLAGTQCLVAVRNLSQSYSVFGSNHDLLKFDEHFQRIHRTMR
;
A
#
# COMPACT_ATOMS: atom_id res chain seq x y z
N MET A 1 19.56 0.01 -2.73
CA MET A 1 18.51 0.38 -1.78
C MET A 1 17.63 -0.84 -1.54
N GLU A 2 17.42 -1.22 -0.28
CA GLU A 2 16.59 -2.38 0.07
C GLU A 2 15.14 -2.18 -0.38
N LYS A 3 14.61 -3.18 -1.09
CA LYS A 3 13.29 -3.14 -1.76
C LYS A 3 12.13 -3.62 -0.89
N PHE A 4 12.42 -4.13 0.30
CA PHE A 4 11.44 -4.73 1.18
C PHE A 4 11.52 -4.13 2.57
N PHE A 5 10.38 -4.08 3.24
CA PHE A 5 10.26 -3.89 4.67
C PHE A 5 9.91 -5.23 5.30
N HIS A 6 10.61 -5.59 6.38
CA HIS A 6 10.39 -6.81 7.13
C HIS A 6 9.37 -6.55 8.23
N LEU A 7 8.13 -6.98 8.00
CA LEU A 7 7.06 -6.90 8.99
C LEU A 7 7.13 -8.15 9.88
N SER A 8 7.27 -7.96 11.19
CA SER A 8 7.19 -9.05 12.17
C SER A 8 5.83 -9.03 12.89
N HIS A 9 5.23 -10.21 13.06
CA HIS A 9 4.05 -10.40 13.89
C HIS A 9 4.07 -11.80 14.51
N ARG A 10 3.99 -11.88 15.85
CA ARG A 10 3.94 -13.16 16.61
C ARG A 10 5.03 -14.17 16.21
N GLY A 11 6.24 -13.67 15.96
CA GLY A 11 7.39 -14.50 15.59
C GLY A 11 7.44 -14.94 14.12
N GLN A 12 6.49 -14.51 13.28
CA GLN A 12 6.54 -14.68 11.83
C GLN A 12 6.98 -13.38 11.15
N GLU A 13 7.77 -13.51 10.08
CA GLU A 13 8.21 -12.39 9.26
C GLU A 13 7.56 -12.41 7.87
N TYR A 14 7.18 -11.22 7.41
CA TYR A 14 6.57 -11.00 6.10
C TYR A 14 7.34 -9.92 5.35
N ARG A 15 7.60 -10.17 4.06
CA ARG A 15 8.32 -9.23 3.20
C ARG A 15 7.35 -8.33 2.46
N VAL A 16 7.25 -7.08 2.91
CA VAL A 16 6.39 -6.04 2.30
C VAL A 16 7.19 -5.27 1.27
N SER A 17 6.75 -5.27 0.01
CA SER A 17 7.40 -4.51 -1.06
C SER A 17 7.30 -3.00 -0.81
N LEU A 18 8.43 -2.31 -1.01
CA LEU A 18 8.53 -0.85 -0.99
C LEU A 18 8.55 -0.25 -2.40
N ASP A 19 8.59 -1.10 -3.43
CA ASP A 19 8.56 -0.65 -4.82
C ASP A 19 7.22 0.02 -5.13
N SER A 20 7.24 1.02 -6.03
CA SER A 20 6.00 1.68 -6.42
C SER A 20 5.06 0.68 -7.06
N VAL A 21 3.87 0.55 -6.48
CA VAL A 21 2.79 -0.27 -6.99
C VAL A 21 2.44 0.22 -8.40
N GLU A 22 2.45 -0.68 -9.40
CA GLU A 22 2.21 -0.34 -10.82
C GLU A 22 0.90 0.42 -11.06
N ASN A 23 -0.05 0.30 -10.13
CA ASN A 23 -1.40 0.87 -10.21
C ASN A 23 -1.60 2.14 -9.40
N ARG A 24 -0.54 2.72 -8.82
CA ARG A 24 -0.58 3.90 -7.95
C ARG A 24 -1.49 5.04 -8.45
N ASN A 25 -1.71 5.17 -9.76
CA ASN A 25 -2.58 6.19 -10.34
C ASN A 25 -3.52 5.69 -11.45
N LYS A 26 -3.67 4.36 -11.63
CA LYS A 26 -4.56 3.82 -12.65
C LYS A 26 -6.03 3.96 -12.20
N ASP A 27 -6.94 3.95 -13.15
CA ASP A 27 -8.38 3.92 -12.87
C ASP A 27 -8.76 2.62 -12.12
N HIS A 28 -9.94 2.63 -11.52
CA HIS A 28 -10.42 1.55 -10.67
C HIS A 28 -10.49 0.22 -11.39
N GLU A 29 -11.11 0.18 -12.57
CA GLU A 29 -11.32 -1.07 -13.31
C GLU A 29 -9.98 -1.72 -13.67
N THR A 30 -9.02 -0.91 -14.13
CA THR A 30 -7.67 -1.38 -14.44
C THR A 30 -6.94 -1.88 -13.19
N ALA A 31 -7.06 -1.19 -12.06
CA ALA A 31 -6.44 -1.62 -10.80
C ALA A 31 -7.03 -2.94 -10.27
N LEU A 32 -8.34 -3.16 -10.43
CA LEU A 32 -9.00 -4.41 -10.05
C LEU A 32 -8.52 -5.59 -10.87
N CYS A 33 -8.16 -5.37 -12.14
CA CYS A 33 -7.72 -6.42 -13.07
C CYS A 33 -6.20 -6.71 -13.00
N GLN A 34 -5.49 -6.17 -12.00
CA GLN A 34 -4.04 -6.35 -11.93
C GLN A 34 -3.63 -7.78 -11.61
N ILE A 35 -2.74 -8.29 -12.46
CA ILE A 35 -2.13 -9.61 -12.35
C ILE A 35 -0.61 -9.44 -12.42
N ASP A 36 0.08 -9.87 -11.36
CA ASP A 36 1.53 -10.02 -11.33
C ASP A 36 1.94 -11.07 -12.36
N THR A 37 2.49 -10.59 -13.48
CA THR A 37 2.78 -11.44 -14.65
C THR A 37 3.75 -12.55 -14.29
N ASP A 38 4.72 -12.33 -13.40
CA ASP A 38 5.74 -13.34 -13.07
C ASP A 38 5.16 -14.49 -12.25
N LYS A 39 4.13 -14.21 -11.44
CA LYS A 39 3.42 -15.22 -10.66
C LYS A 39 2.35 -15.95 -11.46
N MET A 40 2.00 -15.47 -12.65
CA MET A 40 0.93 -16.03 -13.47
C MET A 40 1.19 -17.50 -13.78
N LEU A 41 0.25 -18.36 -13.39
CA LEU A 41 0.28 -19.79 -13.69
C LEU A 41 -0.27 -20.01 -15.09
N LEU A 42 0.52 -20.64 -15.96
CA LEU A 42 0.16 -20.92 -17.35
C LEU A 42 -0.53 -22.28 -17.47
N PRO A 43 -1.21 -22.56 -18.61
CA PRO A 43 -1.84 -23.86 -18.85
C PRO A 43 -0.90 -25.06 -18.75
N SER A 44 0.40 -24.87 -18.95
CA SER A 44 1.44 -25.90 -18.78
C SER A 44 1.67 -26.30 -17.31
N GLY A 45 1.07 -25.60 -16.36
CA GLY A 45 1.32 -25.76 -14.93
C GLY A 45 2.59 -25.05 -14.43
N ARG A 46 3.32 -24.39 -15.33
CA ARG A 46 4.49 -23.56 -15.02
C ARG A 46 4.09 -22.10 -14.86
N ARG A 47 4.84 -21.36 -14.06
CA ARG A 47 4.71 -19.92 -13.91
C ARG A 47 5.58 -19.20 -14.94
N VAL A 48 5.19 -17.98 -15.27
CA VAL A 48 5.96 -17.12 -16.19
C VAL A 48 7.39 -16.91 -15.73
N PHE A 49 7.64 -16.73 -14.44
CA PHE A 49 9.01 -16.53 -13.95
C PHE A 49 9.91 -17.73 -14.28
N GLU A 50 9.37 -18.96 -14.31
CA GLU A 50 10.15 -20.17 -14.59
C GLU A 50 10.66 -20.18 -16.03
N TYR A 51 9.87 -19.68 -17.00
CA TYR A 51 10.36 -19.49 -18.37
C TYR A 51 11.44 -18.40 -18.46
N LYS A 52 11.32 -17.35 -17.63
CA LYS A 52 12.33 -16.28 -17.57
C LYS A 52 13.63 -16.77 -16.95
N GLU A 53 13.56 -17.61 -15.91
CA GLU A 53 14.72 -18.23 -15.26
C GLU A 53 15.40 -19.26 -16.18
N GLU A 54 14.61 -20.05 -16.90
CA GLU A 54 15.11 -20.97 -17.93
C GLU A 54 15.91 -20.21 -19.00
N PHE A 55 15.44 -19.03 -19.42
CA PHE A 55 16.19 -18.17 -20.34
C PHE A 55 17.54 -17.72 -19.77
N GLU A 56 17.61 -17.35 -18.49
CA GLU A 56 18.89 -16.95 -17.87
C GLU A 56 19.88 -18.13 -17.86
N THR A 57 19.38 -19.36 -17.61
CA THR A 57 20.18 -20.60 -17.69
C THR A 57 20.67 -20.86 -19.12
N TYR A 58 19.77 -20.81 -20.10
CA TYR A 58 20.10 -20.95 -21.53
C TYR A 58 21.18 -19.94 -21.98
N ARG A 59 21.12 -18.70 -21.49
CA ARG A 59 22.12 -17.67 -21.79
C ARG A 59 23.46 -17.98 -21.14
N ALA A 60 23.48 -18.45 -19.90
CA ALA A 60 24.71 -18.85 -19.22
C ALA A 60 25.43 -20.00 -19.95
N GLU A 61 24.68 -20.89 -20.59
CA GLU A 61 25.19 -22.03 -21.38
C GLU A 61 25.63 -21.65 -22.81
N GLY A 62 25.68 -20.36 -23.16
CA GLY A 62 26.13 -19.89 -24.47
C GLY A 62 25.03 -19.74 -25.52
N GLY A 63 23.76 -19.78 -25.11
CA GLY A 63 22.61 -19.56 -25.96
C GLY A 63 22.62 -18.19 -26.65
N GLN A 64 22.31 -18.15 -27.95
CA GLN A 64 22.45 -16.95 -28.79
C GLN A 64 21.14 -16.15 -28.95
N LEU A 65 19.99 -16.75 -28.66
CA LEU A 65 18.71 -16.06 -28.80
C LEU A 65 18.58 -14.90 -27.80
N ARG A 66 17.95 -13.81 -28.25
CA ARG A 66 17.47 -12.74 -27.35
C ARG A 66 16.26 -13.24 -26.55
N LYS A 67 16.07 -12.71 -25.34
CA LYS A 67 14.98 -13.09 -24.41
C LYS A 67 13.61 -13.21 -25.09
N LYS A 68 13.21 -12.21 -25.86
CA LYS A 68 11.92 -12.21 -26.55
C LYS A 68 11.79 -13.32 -27.59
N ALA A 69 12.84 -13.58 -28.37
CA ALA A 69 12.85 -14.64 -29.38
C ALA A 69 12.83 -16.03 -28.71
N TYR A 70 13.58 -16.20 -27.62
CA TYR A 70 13.56 -17.42 -26.81
C TYR A 70 12.16 -17.71 -26.26
N LEU A 71 11.56 -16.72 -25.58
CA LEU A 71 10.22 -16.86 -24.99
C LEU A 71 9.16 -17.12 -26.06
N ASN A 72 9.23 -16.48 -27.23
CA ASN A 72 8.33 -16.78 -28.35
C ASN A 72 8.50 -18.22 -28.85
N THR A 73 9.73 -18.72 -28.93
CA THR A 73 9.99 -20.11 -29.36
C THR A 73 9.36 -21.09 -28.37
N ARG A 74 9.60 -20.90 -27.06
CA ARG A 74 8.98 -21.72 -26.01
C ARG A 74 7.46 -21.63 -25.99
N ALA A 75 6.90 -20.43 -26.14
CA ALA A 75 5.44 -20.27 -26.19
C ALA A 75 4.83 -20.96 -27.41
N GLN A 76 5.51 -20.91 -28.57
CA GLN A 76 5.05 -21.58 -29.77
C GLN A 76 5.07 -23.11 -29.60
N GLU A 77 6.10 -23.66 -28.94
CA GLU A 77 6.22 -25.08 -28.63
C GLU A 77 5.13 -25.55 -27.65
N ASP A 78 4.92 -24.82 -26.56
CA ASP A 78 4.04 -25.26 -25.46
C ASP A 78 2.56 -24.90 -25.68
N PHE A 79 2.28 -23.80 -26.37
CA PHE A 79 0.93 -23.22 -26.47
C PHE A 79 0.48 -22.94 -27.90
N GLY A 80 1.36 -23.10 -28.90
CA GLY A 80 1.02 -22.87 -30.30
C GLY A 80 0.87 -21.40 -30.70
N MET A 81 1.32 -20.44 -29.87
CA MET A 81 1.17 -19.00 -30.12
C MET A 81 2.36 -18.17 -29.58
N PRO A 82 2.55 -16.92 -30.04
CA PRO A 82 3.58 -16.03 -29.53
C PRO A 82 3.43 -15.70 -28.05
N TRP A 83 4.56 -15.42 -27.38
CA TRP A 83 4.60 -15.21 -25.92
C TRP A 83 3.67 -14.10 -25.44
N ASP A 84 3.65 -12.94 -26.10
CA ASP A 84 2.84 -11.80 -25.61
C ASP A 84 1.34 -12.06 -25.79
N GLU A 85 0.96 -12.78 -26.85
CA GLU A 85 -0.42 -13.18 -27.13
C GLU A 85 -0.89 -14.17 -26.06
N MET A 86 -0.08 -15.19 -25.76
CA MET A 86 -0.35 -16.13 -24.66
C MET A 86 -0.52 -15.42 -23.31
N ILE A 87 0.36 -14.46 -22.99
CA ILE A 87 0.25 -13.68 -21.75
C ILE A 87 -1.05 -12.87 -21.72
N ALA A 88 -1.39 -12.21 -22.84
CA ALA A 88 -2.58 -11.38 -22.94
C ALA A 88 -3.88 -12.22 -22.81
N GLU A 89 -3.96 -13.34 -23.51
CA GLU A 89 -5.12 -14.26 -23.43
C GLU A 89 -5.29 -14.84 -22.03
N THR A 90 -4.18 -15.25 -21.39
CA THR A 90 -4.21 -15.79 -20.03
C THR A 90 -4.74 -14.75 -19.04
N LYS A 91 -4.26 -13.50 -19.13
CA LYS A 91 -4.77 -12.39 -18.30
C LYS A 91 -6.24 -12.12 -18.55
N ALA A 92 -6.67 -12.08 -19.81
CA ALA A 92 -8.07 -11.86 -20.17
C ALA A 92 -8.99 -12.96 -19.58
N SER A 93 -8.54 -14.22 -19.64
CA SER A 93 -9.25 -15.36 -19.04
C SER A 93 -9.35 -15.23 -17.51
N MET A 94 -8.25 -14.85 -16.84
CA MET A 94 -8.24 -14.61 -15.39
C MET A 94 -9.20 -13.48 -14.98
N VAL A 95 -9.18 -12.37 -15.70
CA VAL A 95 -10.09 -11.23 -15.46
C VAL A 95 -11.55 -11.63 -15.66
N SER A 96 -11.84 -12.37 -16.74
CA SER A 96 -13.18 -12.90 -17.01
C SER A 96 -13.66 -13.86 -15.91
N MET A 97 -12.76 -14.69 -15.37
CA MET A 97 -13.06 -15.62 -14.28
C MET A 97 -13.36 -14.91 -12.96
N PHE A 98 -12.70 -13.78 -12.69
CA PHE A 98 -12.82 -13.05 -11.44
C PHE A 98 -14.25 -12.51 -11.26
N GLY A 99 -14.70 -11.57 -12.10
CA GLY A 99 -16.01 -10.95 -11.92
C GLY A 99 -16.15 -10.25 -10.56
N TYR A 100 -15.72 -8.99 -10.48
CA TYR A 100 -15.56 -8.24 -9.22
C TYR A 100 -16.82 -8.12 -8.34
N ASN A 101 -18.03 -8.22 -8.90
CA ASN A 101 -19.29 -8.18 -8.14
C ASN A 101 -19.74 -9.54 -7.58
N LYS A 102 -18.92 -10.58 -7.74
CA LYS A 102 -19.27 -11.93 -7.33
C LYS A 102 -19.11 -12.11 -5.81
N ALA A 103 -20.06 -12.78 -5.18
CA ALA A 103 -20.05 -13.01 -3.73
C ALA A 103 -19.00 -14.02 -3.23
N TRP A 104 -18.35 -14.76 -4.14
CA TRP A 104 -17.32 -15.78 -3.86
C TRP A 104 -17.64 -16.74 -2.71
N SER A 105 -18.89 -17.19 -2.59
CA SER A 105 -19.40 -17.88 -1.40
C SER A 105 -19.32 -19.40 -1.46
N SER A 106 -19.29 -20.02 -2.65
CA SER A 106 -19.26 -21.47 -2.78
C SER A 106 -17.85 -22.06 -2.66
N ARG A 107 -17.73 -23.37 -2.41
CA ARG A 107 -16.41 -24.05 -2.44
C ARG A 107 -15.72 -23.93 -3.80
N ALA A 108 -16.48 -24.04 -4.89
CA ALA A 108 -15.95 -23.88 -6.24
C ALA A 108 -15.41 -22.45 -6.47
N ASP A 109 -16.09 -21.46 -5.89
CA ASP A 109 -15.64 -20.06 -5.91
C ASP A 109 -14.34 -19.87 -5.13
N GLN A 110 -14.24 -20.45 -3.94
CA GLN A 110 -13.02 -20.38 -3.13
C GLN A 110 -11.82 -21.02 -3.83
N ILE A 111 -12.03 -22.15 -4.53
CA ILE A 111 -10.98 -22.79 -5.35
C ILE A 111 -10.52 -21.86 -6.48
N LYS A 112 -11.46 -21.25 -7.20
CA LYS A 112 -11.15 -20.30 -8.29
C LYS A 112 -10.43 -19.05 -7.76
N LEU A 113 -10.92 -18.46 -6.67
CA LEU A 113 -10.34 -17.29 -6.05
C LEU A 113 -8.91 -17.57 -5.59
N ARG A 114 -8.68 -18.74 -4.98
CA ARG A 114 -7.35 -19.21 -4.59
C ARG A 114 -6.42 -19.35 -5.78
N TRP A 115 -6.88 -19.98 -6.86
CA TRP A 115 -6.09 -20.13 -8.09
C TRP A 115 -5.73 -18.77 -8.72
N LEU A 116 -6.67 -17.83 -8.77
CA LEU A 116 -6.41 -16.46 -9.25
C LEU A 116 -5.37 -15.75 -8.39
N ALA A 117 -5.52 -15.83 -7.06
CA ALA A 117 -4.58 -15.21 -6.12
C ALA A 117 -3.17 -15.83 -6.20
N ASP A 118 -3.08 -17.16 -6.28
CA ASP A 118 -1.81 -17.87 -6.48
C ASP A 118 -1.18 -17.56 -7.85
N SER A 119 -1.99 -17.19 -8.84
CA SER A 119 -1.58 -16.70 -10.17
C SER A 119 -1.28 -15.21 -10.22
N GLY A 120 -1.18 -14.54 -9.07
CA GLY A 120 -0.76 -13.14 -8.98
C GLY A 120 -1.89 -12.12 -9.14
N HIS A 121 -3.15 -12.52 -9.15
CA HIS A 121 -4.27 -11.56 -9.18
C HIS A 121 -4.39 -10.84 -7.84
N ALA A 122 -4.07 -9.55 -7.84
CA ALA A 122 -3.88 -8.78 -6.61
C ALA A 122 -5.18 -8.66 -5.80
N PHE A 123 -6.30 -8.35 -6.46
CA PHE A 123 -7.59 -8.21 -5.77
C PHE A 123 -8.19 -9.56 -5.30
N ALA A 124 -7.92 -10.67 -5.99
CA ALA A 124 -8.28 -12.00 -5.50
C ALA A 124 -7.58 -12.32 -4.17
N ALA A 125 -6.28 -12.04 -4.07
CA ALA A 125 -5.53 -12.18 -2.81
C ALA A 125 -6.09 -11.27 -1.71
N PHE A 126 -6.55 -10.06 -2.05
CA PHE A 126 -7.18 -9.14 -1.09
C PHE A 126 -8.47 -9.73 -0.51
N ILE A 127 -9.37 -10.24 -1.35
CA ILE A 127 -10.65 -10.85 -0.91
C ILE A 127 -10.38 -12.03 0.03
N ILE A 128 -9.37 -12.86 -0.26
CA ILE A 128 -8.98 -13.95 0.65
C ILE A 128 -8.47 -13.38 1.98
N GLY A 129 -7.61 -12.35 1.94
CA GLY A 129 -7.09 -11.68 3.13
C GLY A 129 -8.20 -11.11 4.01
N GLU A 130 -9.17 -10.40 3.43
CA GLU A 130 -10.33 -9.88 4.16
C GLU A 130 -11.19 -10.98 4.79
N ALA A 131 -11.35 -12.11 4.10
CA ALA A 131 -12.10 -13.24 4.64
C ALA A 131 -11.42 -13.85 5.89
N PHE A 132 -10.09 -13.86 5.94
CA PHE A 132 -9.34 -14.27 7.13
C PHE A 132 -9.35 -13.18 8.22
N MET A 133 -9.26 -11.90 7.85
CA MET A 133 -9.38 -10.79 8.81
C MET A 133 -10.69 -10.86 9.59
N LYS A 134 -11.81 -11.07 8.90
CA LYS A 134 -13.14 -11.19 9.53
C LYS A 134 -13.26 -12.36 10.51
N LYS A 135 -12.36 -13.35 10.40
CA LYS A 135 -12.28 -14.50 11.32
C LYS A 135 -11.24 -14.31 12.42
N GLY A 136 -10.48 -13.22 12.40
CA GLY A 136 -9.36 -13.01 13.33
C GLY A 136 -8.16 -13.92 13.07
N ASP A 137 -8.00 -14.47 11.87
CA ASP A 137 -6.95 -15.43 11.53
C ASP A 137 -5.72 -14.73 10.92
N ASP A 138 -4.53 -15.00 11.48
CA ASP A 138 -3.25 -14.37 11.07
C ASP A 138 -2.87 -14.71 9.61
N LEU A 139 -3.48 -15.72 8.99
CA LEU A 139 -3.39 -15.94 7.54
C LEU A 139 -3.80 -14.71 6.72
N ALA A 140 -4.62 -13.82 7.30
CA ALA A 140 -4.92 -12.51 6.74
C ALA A 140 -3.65 -11.74 6.35
N ILE A 141 -2.62 -11.76 7.19
CA ILE A 141 -1.37 -11.03 6.98
C ILE A 141 -0.69 -11.52 5.71
N GLU A 142 -0.54 -12.83 5.55
CA GLU A 142 0.10 -13.41 4.37
C GLU A 142 -0.62 -12.98 3.08
N TRP A 143 -1.96 -13.09 3.06
CA TRP A 143 -2.74 -12.76 1.87
C TRP A 143 -2.76 -11.27 1.54
N LEU A 144 -2.80 -10.40 2.53
CA LEU A 144 -2.76 -8.96 2.32
C LEU A 144 -1.38 -8.48 1.88
N VAL A 145 -0.30 -9.06 2.42
CA VAL A 145 1.06 -8.81 1.94
C VAL A 145 1.23 -9.29 0.50
N ARG A 146 0.74 -10.49 0.17
CA ARG A 146 0.73 -10.99 -1.22
C ARG A 146 -0.03 -10.07 -2.16
N SER A 147 -1.19 -9.58 -1.74
CA SER A 147 -2.03 -8.65 -2.49
C SER A 147 -1.35 -7.31 -2.76
N HIS A 148 -0.76 -6.70 -1.72
CA HIS A 148 0.06 -5.49 -1.85
C HIS A 148 1.21 -5.69 -2.83
N ASN A 149 2.00 -6.75 -2.62
CA ASN A 149 3.15 -7.07 -3.44
C ASN A 149 2.78 -7.38 -4.90
N ALA A 150 1.53 -7.75 -5.18
CA ALA A 150 1.00 -7.99 -6.52
C ALA A 150 0.37 -6.76 -7.17
N GLY A 151 0.21 -5.64 -6.45
CA GLY A 151 -0.27 -4.40 -7.04
C GLY A 151 -1.50 -3.75 -6.38
N HIS A 152 -2.02 -4.31 -5.29
CA HIS A 152 -3.26 -3.81 -4.67
C HIS A 152 -2.98 -2.71 -3.63
N THR A 153 -3.31 -1.46 -3.97
CA THR A 153 -2.97 -0.27 -3.17
C THR A 153 -3.62 -0.24 -1.78
N HIS A 154 -4.80 -0.85 -1.61
CA HIS A 154 -5.55 -0.85 -0.34
C HIS A 154 -5.21 -2.02 0.60
N ALA A 155 -4.41 -2.99 0.16
CA ALA A 155 -4.17 -4.19 0.97
C ALA A 155 -3.44 -3.88 2.28
N LEU A 156 -2.45 -3.00 2.25
CA LEU A 156 -1.75 -2.57 3.47
C LEU A 156 -2.57 -1.64 4.36
N LEU A 157 -3.57 -0.94 3.82
CA LEU A 157 -4.51 -0.19 4.66
C LEU A 157 -5.35 -1.15 5.51
N ALA A 158 -5.90 -2.19 4.89
CA ALA A 158 -6.62 -3.25 5.61
C ALA A 158 -5.71 -3.96 6.64
N LEU A 159 -4.49 -4.30 6.24
CA LEU A 159 -3.51 -4.91 7.14
C LEU A 159 -3.15 -4.00 8.32
N SER A 160 -3.03 -2.67 8.10
CA SER A 160 -2.75 -1.73 9.20
C SER A 160 -3.84 -1.78 10.28
N ALA A 161 -5.12 -1.85 9.89
CA ALA A 161 -6.23 -1.94 10.83
C ALA A 161 -6.21 -3.29 11.58
N TYR A 162 -5.96 -4.39 10.86
CA TYR A 162 -5.84 -5.72 11.46
C TYR A 162 -4.73 -5.78 12.52
N LEU A 163 -3.55 -5.25 12.20
CA LEU A 163 -2.38 -5.26 13.10
C LEU A 163 -2.63 -4.40 14.35
N ALA A 164 -3.27 -3.24 14.20
CA ALA A 164 -3.64 -2.39 15.34
C ALA A 164 -4.58 -3.12 16.32
N GLN A 165 -5.60 -3.81 15.80
CA GLN A 165 -6.53 -4.60 16.61
C GLN A 165 -5.87 -5.83 17.26
N ASN A 166 -4.76 -6.32 16.72
CA ASN A 166 -4.04 -7.50 17.19
C ASN A 166 -2.72 -7.16 17.91
N ALA A 167 -2.69 -6.01 18.60
CA ALA A 167 -1.56 -5.57 19.45
C ALA A 167 -0.22 -5.47 18.71
N ASN A 168 -0.22 -5.02 17.45
CA ASN A 168 0.98 -4.70 16.69
C ASN A 168 0.91 -3.25 16.13
N PRO A 169 0.99 -2.23 17.00
CA PRO A 169 0.89 -0.83 16.59
C PRO A 169 2.06 -0.38 15.71
N LEU A 170 3.27 -0.90 15.94
CA LEU A 170 4.45 -0.59 15.12
C LEU A 170 4.26 -1.05 13.67
N GLY A 171 3.84 -2.32 13.50
CA GLY A 171 3.50 -2.87 12.19
C GLY A 171 2.33 -2.14 11.54
N ALA A 172 1.32 -1.74 12.31
CA ALA A 172 0.19 -0.96 11.80
C ALA A 172 0.63 0.38 11.21
N ILE A 173 1.48 1.14 11.93
CA ILE A 173 2.03 2.41 11.43
C ILE A 173 2.88 2.18 10.18
N ALA A 174 3.78 1.20 10.20
CA ALA A 174 4.63 0.89 9.04
C ALA A 174 3.78 0.56 7.81
N CYS A 175 2.78 -0.32 7.94
CA CYS A 175 1.88 -0.67 6.85
C CYS A 175 1.08 0.54 6.33
N LYS A 176 0.60 1.43 7.22
CA LYS A 176 -0.13 2.64 6.80
C LYS A 176 0.77 3.59 6.00
N VAL A 177 1.99 3.84 6.48
CA VAL A 177 2.98 4.68 5.78
C VAL A 177 3.30 4.09 4.42
N ILE A 178 3.65 2.80 4.35
CA ILE A 178 3.98 2.13 3.08
C ILE A 178 2.77 2.18 2.13
N SER A 179 1.55 1.98 2.62
CA SER A 179 0.32 2.09 1.83
C SER A 179 0.17 3.49 1.21
N ALA A 180 0.34 4.54 2.01
CA ALA A 180 0.25 5.93 1.55
C ALA A 180 1.34 6.28 0.52
N ASP A 181 2.58 5.89 0.81
CA ASP A 181 3.75 6.12 -0.04
C ASP A 181 3.66 5.34 -1.36
N SER A 182 2.95 4.22 -1.34
CA SER A 182 2.62 3.38 -2.50
C SER A 182 1.46 3.91 -3.34
N GLY A 183 0.74 4.93 -2.88
CA GLY A 183 -0.34 5.56 -3.65
C GLY A 183 -1.76 5.33 -3.16
N CYS A 184 -1.96 4.69 -2.00
CA CYS A 184 -3.30 4.59 -1.43
C CYS A 184 -3.79 5.96 -0.97
N GLU A 185 -4.75 6.53 -1.70
CA GLU A 185 -5.31 7.85 -1.47
C GLU A 185 -5.93 7.96 -0.07
N MET A 186 -6.64 6.91 0.37
CA MET A 186 -7.17 6.84 1.73
C MET A 186 -6.06 6.86 2.78
N SER A 187 -5.01 6.05 2.63
CA SER A 187 -3.89 6.07 3.58
C SER A 187 -3.16 7.41 3.62
N GLN A 188 -3.07 8.13 2.50
CA GLN A 188 -2.48 9.48 2.44
C GLN A 188 -3.26 10.48 3.28
N LEU A 189 -4.58 10.37 3.37
CA LEU A 189 -5.42 11.23 4.21
C LEU A 189 -5.46 10.72 5.66
N MET A 190 -5.56 9.41 5.86
CA MET A 190 -5.68 8.80 7.18
C MET A 190 -4.41 8.89 8.01
N ILE A 191 -3.24 9.18 7.44
CA ILE A 191 -2.00 9.33 8.20
C ILE A 191 -2.09 10.46 9.25
N PHE A 192 -2.96 11.44 9.01
CA PHE A 192 -3.19 12.60 9.87
C PHE A 192 -4.26 12.36 10.95
N HIS A 193 -4.81 11.15 11.06
CA HIS A 193 -5.80 10.84 12.09
C HIS A 193 -5.16 10.70 13.48
N ALA A 194 -5.92 11.10 14.50
CA ALA A 194 -5.51 11.01 15.91
C ALA A 194 -5.18 9.57 16.35
N GLU A 195 -5.83 8.58 15.76
CA GLU A 195 -5.57 7.15 16.02
C GLU A 195 -4.11 6.76 15.79
N ASN A 196 -3.40 7.39 14.84
CA ASN A 196 -1.99 7.10 14.62
C ASN A 196 -1.11 7.66 15.74
N ILE A 197 -1.51 8.76 16.36
CA ILE A 197 -0.84 9.30 17.55
C ILE A 197 -1.00 8.31 18.71
N ASP A 198 -2.20 7.74 18.88
CA ASP A 198 -2.46 6.70 19.87
C ASP A 198 -1.60 5.45 19.62
N HIS A 199 -1.53 4.96 18.39
CA HIS A 199 -0.68 3.81 18.05
C HIS A 199 0.81 4.11 18.27
N MET A 200 1.30 5.30 17.93
CA MET A 200 2.69 5.69 18.21
C MET A 200 3.00 5.67 19.71
N HIS A 201 2.05 6.09 20.57
CA HIS A 201 2.22 6.03 22.03
C HIS A 201 2.23 4.61 22.60
N GLN A 202 1.71 3.62 21.87
CA GLN A 202 1.75 2.21 22.26
C GLN A 202 3.07 1.52 21.83
N CYS A 203 3.89 2.19 21.01
CA CYS A 203 5.16 1.65 20.54
C CYS A 203 6.30 2.00 21.51
N ASP A 204 7.39 1.23 21.47
CA ASP A 204 8.64 1.69 22.04
C ASP A 204 9.15 2.93 21.25
N PRO A 205 9.54 4.03 21.93
CA PRO A 205 9.96 5.26 21.25
C PRO A 205 11.18 5.10 20.34
N SER A 206 12.10 4.18 20.65
CA SER A 206 13.27 3.91 19.81
C SER A 206 12.88 3.12 18.56
N GLU A 207 12.05 2.09 18.70
CA GLU A 207 11.59 1.28 17.57
C GLU A 207 10.77 2.09 16.56
N ILE A 208 9.83 2.91 17.03
CA ILE A 208 9.03 3.75 16.12
C ILE A 208 9.89 4.79 15.41
N ARG A 209 10.89 5.35 16.10
CA ARG A 209 11.85 6.29 15.50
C ARG A 209 12.66 5.62 14.41
N GLU A 210 13.18 4.43 14.66
CA GLU A 210 13.95 3.65 13.67
C GLU A 210 13.11 3.29 12.44
N VAL A 211 11.88 2.81 12.63
CA VAL A 211 10.97 2.48 11.51
C VAL A 211 10.65 3.71 10.68
N LEU A 212 10.35 4.85 11.31
CA LEU A 212 10.05 6.09 10.58
C LEU A 212 11.29 6.60 9.82
N GLU A 213 12.48 6.53 10.42
CA GLU A 213 13.74 6.89 9.75
C GLU A 213 14.02 5.99 8.54
N TYR A 214 13.83 4.68 8.71
CA TYR A 214 14.00 3.72 7.62
C TYR A 214 13.08 4.03 6.44
N LEU A 215 11.80 4.32 6.70
CA LEU A 215 10.80 4.62 5.67
C LEU A 215 11.04 5.98 5.00
N LEU A 216 11.46 7.00 5.77
CA LEU A 216 11.89 8.30 5.24
C LEU A 216 13.02 8.17 4.23
N GLY A 217 13.99 7.29 4.51
CA GLY A 217 15.11 7.01 3.63
C GLY A 217 14.74 6.43 2.26
N LYS A 218 13.48 6.00 2.06
CA LYS A 218 13.03 5.36 0.81
C LYS A 218 12.50 6.35 -0.23
N THR A 219 11.95 7.48 0.20
CA THR A 219 11.40 8.49 -0.71
C THR A 219 11.30 9.85 -0.02
N SER A 220 11.74 10.89 -0.72
CA SER A 220 11.64 12.29 -0.26
C SER A 220 10.21 12.80 -0.13
N TYR A 221 9.24 12.03 -0.61
CA TYR A 221 7.81 12.31 -0.52
C TYR A 221 7.10 11.51 0.57
N SER A 222 7.82 10.78 1.42
CA SER A 222 7.20 9.89 2.40
C SER A 222 6.26 10.64 3.35
N VAL A 223 5.10 10.06 3.64
CA VAL A 223 4.20 10.59 4.68
C VAL A 223 4.75 10.38 6.10
N ALA A 224 5.78 9.53 6.27
CA ALA A 224 6.48 9.35 7.54
C ALA A 224 7.04 10.68 8.11
N ARG A 225 7.27 11.69 7.26
CA ARG A 225 7.71 13.03 7.67
C ARG A 225 6.75 13.63 8.69
N TYR A 226 5.44 13.50 8.48
CA TYR A 226 4.45 14.00 9.43
C TYR A 226 4.52 13.25 10.76
N LEU A 227 4.50 11.93 10.74
CA LEU A 227 4.55 11.13 11.97
C LEU A 227 5.83 11.35 12.76
N LYS A 228 6.99 11.42 12.08
CA LYS A 228 8.27 11.73 12.72
C LYS A 228 8.26 13.16 13.27
N ALA A 229 7.66 14.14 12.57
CA ALA A 229 7.50 15.48 13.10
C ALA A 229 6.67 15.48 14.40
N ILE A 230 5.56 14.75 14.44
CA ILE A 230 4.72 14.60 15.66
C ILE A 230 5.46 13.87 16.79
N LEU A 231 6.37 12.95 16.48
CA LEU A 231 7.22 12.29 17.47
C LEU A 231 8.29 13.25 18.06
N LEU A 232 8.89 14.09 17.22
CA LEU A 232 10.06 14.92 17.56
C LEU A 232 9.69 16.26 18.23
N MET A 233 8.68 16.95 17.72
CA MET A 233 8.36 18.31 18.19
C MET A 233 7.96 18.39 19.68
N PRO A 234 7.17 17.46 20.25
CA PRO A 234 6.89 17.46 21.69
C PRO A 234 8.13 17.25 22.56
N ALA A 235 9.17 16.61 22.03
CA ALA A 235 10.46 16.43 22.68
C ALA A 235 11.37 17.67 22.55
N GLY A 236 10.91 18.75 21.91
CA GLY A 236 11.69 19.96 21.67
C GLY A 236 12.71 19.83 20.54
N GLU A 237 12.62 18.79 19.71
CA GLU A 237 13.58 18.54 18.63
C GLU A 237 13.18 19.34 17.37
N CYS A 238 13.92 20.41 17.08
CA CYS A 238 13.65 21.33 15.96
C CYS A 238 13.62 20.67 14.58
N GLU A 239 14.25 19.50 14.42
CA GLU A 239 14.17 18.69 13.19
C GLU A 239 12.70 18.42 12.79
N GLY A 240 11.80 18.26 13.77
CA GLY A 240 10.39 18.05 13.52
C GLY A 240 9.72 19.18 12.73
N VAL A 241 10.11 20.44 12.98
CA VAL A 241 9.60 21.60 12.21
C VAL A 241 10.05 21.51 10.75
N GLY A 242 11.32 21.16 10.51
CA GLY A 242 11.84 20.99 9.16
C GLY A 242 11.15 19.86 8.39
N LEU A 243 10.79 18.76 9.06
CA LEU A 243 10.01 17.68 8.44
C LEU A 243 8.59 18.14 8.07
N LEU A 244 7.94 18.93 8.94
CA LEU A 244 6.60 19.47 8.69
C LEU A 244 6.62 20.48 7.52
N ASP A 245 7.59 21.38 7.48
CA ASP A 245 7.79 22.33 6.37
C ASP A 245 7.99 21.62 5.02
N GLN A 246 8.69 20.47 5.04
CA GLN A 246 8.80 19.63 3.86
C GLN A 246 7.46 19.03 3.43
N VAL A 247 6.59 18.61 4.35
CA VAL A 247 5.23 18.14 3.99
C VAL A 247 4.42 19.27 3.39
N ILE A 248 4.48 20.49 3.95
CA ILE A 248 3.77 21.67 3.42
C ILE A 248 4.24 22.00 1.99
N THR A 249 5.55 21.93 1.75
CA THR A 249 6.13 22.28 0.43
C THR A 249 5.88 21.19 -0.62
N ARG A 250 6.02 19.91 -0.22
CA ARG A 250 5.95 18.74 -1.09
C ARG A 250 5.20 17.59 -0.38
N PRO A 251 3.88 17.65 -0.26
CA PRO A 251 3.12 16.70 0.57
C PRO A 251 3.09 15.30 -0.04
N LEU A 252 2.92 15.18 -1.35
CA LEU A 252 2.77 13.93 -2.07
C LEU A 252 3.68 13.89 -3.30
N LYS A 253 4.07 12.67 -3.70
CA LYS A 253 4.76 12.46 -4.98
C LYS A 253 3.77 12.66 -6.12
N GLN A 254 4.10 13.57 -7.03
CA GLN A 254 3.26 13.87 -8.18
C GLN A 254 3.13 12.65 -9.11
N PRO A 255 1.91 12.29 -9.54
CA PRO A 255 1.66 11.34 -10.62
C PRO A 255 2.31 11.75 -11.94
N LYS A 256 2.36 10.83 -12.91
CA LYS A 256 2.69 11.21 -14.29
C LYS A 256 1.61 12.14 -14.82
N LYS A 257 1.96 13.02 -15.77
CA LYS A 257 1.01 13.99 -16.35
C LYS A 257 -0.29 13.34 -16.87
N VAL A 258 -0.19 12.14 -17.42
CA VAL A 258 -1.34 11.38 -17.95
C VAL A 258 -2.27 10.83 -16.88
N ASP A 259 -1.80 10.71 -15.63
CA ASP A 259 -2.57 10.18 -14.50
C ASP A 259 -2.99 11.27 -13.49
N LEU A 260 -2.62 12.53 -13.75
CA LEU A 260 -3.00 13.67 -12.93
C LEU A 260 -4.48 13.96 -13.08
N ASP A 261 -5.16 14.12 -11.97
CA ASP A 261 -6.57 14.51 -11.94
C ASP A 261 -6.87 15.52 -10.81
N ASP A 262 -8.10 16.03 -10.82
CA ASP A 262 -8.58 16.98 -9.83
C ASP A 262 -8.55 16.41 -8.41
N SER A 263 -8.75 15.09 -8.28
CA SER A 263 -8.71 14.37 -7.00
C SER A 263 -7.33 14.51 -6.34
N PHE A 264 -6.25 14.35 -7.10
CA PHE A 264 -4.89 14.59 -6.61
C PHE A 264 -4.67 16.03 -6.14
N ALA A 265 -5.06 17.03 -6.94
CA ALA A 265 -4.88 18.44 -6.58
C ALA A 265 -5.66 18.84 -5.33
N LYS A 266 -6.88 18.30 -5.15
CA LYS A 266 -7.68 18.50 -3.93
C LYS A 266 -7.01 17.89 -2.71
N ARG A 267 -6.55 16.63 -2.79
CA ARG A 267 -5.82 15.96 -1.69
C ARG A 267 -4.57 16.73 -1.31
N GLU A 268 -3.78 17.14 -2.30
CA GLU A 268 -2.55 17.91 -2.08
C GLU A 268 -2.85 19.19 -1.27
N ARG A 269 -3.88 19.93 -1.66
CA ARG A 269 -4.32 21.15 -0.97
C ARG A 269 -4.74 20.88 0.47
N VAL A 270 -5.61 19.90 0.68
CA VAL A 270 -6.14 19.55 2.01
C VAL A 270 -5.02 19.14 2.96
N ILE A 271 -4.03 18.36 2.49
CA ILE A 271 -2.87 17.97 3.29
C ILE A 271 -2.02 19.18 3.66
N LYS A 272 -1.76 20.09 2.71
CA LYS A 272 -1.01 21.33 2.97
C LYS A 272 -1.70 22.19 4.01
N GLU A 273 -2.98 22.46 3.83
CA GLU A 273 -3.78 23.28 4.74
C GLU A 273 -3.80 22.70 6.16
N PHE A 274 -3.96 21.38 6.30
CA PHE A 274 -3.87 20.71 7.59
C PHE A 274 -2.48 20.88 8.23
N CYS A 275 -1.40 20.63 7.48
CA CYS A 275 -0.05 20.75 8.01
C CYS A 275 0.33 22.19 8.38
N ILE A 276 -0.20 23.19 7.66
CA ILE A 276 -0.07 24.61 8.03
C ILE A 276 -0.75 24.88 9.38
N GLN A 277 -1.94 24.32 9.59
CA GLN A 277 -2.65 24.47 10.87
C GLN A 277 -1.90 23.78 12.02
N VAL A 278 -1.40 22.56 11.81
CA VAL A 278 -0.52 21.86 12.77
C VAL A 278 0.68 22.74 13.10
N ARG A 279 1.39 23.25 12.08
CA ARG A 279 2.57 24.10 12.26
C ARG A 279 2.25 25.34 13.10
N LYS A 280 1.14 26.02 12.79
CA LYS A 280 0.68 27.20 13.53
C LYS A 280 0.42 26.89 15.01
N GLN A 281 -0.21 25.75 15.29
CA GLN A 281 -0.46 25.31 16.67
C GLN A 281 0.84 24.98 17.41
N MET A 282 1.84 24.42 16.73
CA MET A 282 3.06 23.95 17.39
C MET A 282 4.15 25.01 17.51
N VAL A 283 4.18 26.00 16.63
CA VAL A 283 5.26 26.99 16.52
C VAL A 283 4.79 28.42 16.78
N ASP A 284 3.58 28.79 16.34
CA ASP A 284 3.14 30.18 16.24
C ASP A 284 2.09 30.58 17.32
N SER A 285 1.92 29.79 18.38
CA SER A 285 0.98 30.11 19.48
C SER A 285 1.44 31.32 20.31
N GLU A 286 0.56 32.31 20.50
CA GLU A 286 0.81 33.56 21.22
C GLU A 286 1.23 33.36 22.70
N GLU A 287 1.02 32.18 23.27
CA GLU A 287 1.43 31.81 24.65
C GLU A 287 2.89 31.32 24.77
N GLY A 288 3.71 31.49 23.73
CA GLY A 288 5.01 30.83 23.63
C GLY A 288 4.85 29.39 23.14
N SER A 289 5.92 28.78 22.62
CA SER A 289 5.87 27.43 22.04
C SER A 289 5.12 26.47 22.98
N LEU A 290 4.00 25.89 22.55
CA LEU A 290 3.36 24.81 23.28
C LEU A 290 4.38 23.66 23.39
N ALA A 291 5.06 23.57 24.53
CA ALA A 291 6.05 22.54 24.78
C ALA A 291 5.38 21.30 25.38
N GLY A 292 5.84 20.12 24.97
CA GLY A 292 5.40 18.85 25.55
C GLY A 292 3.92 18.53 25.31
N THR A 293 3.21 18.20 26.39
CA THR A 293 1.91 17.50 26.33
C THR A 293 0.77 18.36 25.75
N GLN A 294 0.78 19.67 25.98
CA GLN A 294 -0.27 20.57 25.46
C GLN A 294 -0.24 20.66 23.92
N CYS A 295 0.96 20.58 23.34
CA CYS A 295 1.19 20.52 21.90
C CYS A 295 0.49 19.29 21.29
N LEU A 296 0.71 18.12 21.89
CA LEU A 296 0.11 16.86 21.45
C LEU A 296 -1.42 16.88 21.56
N VAL A 297 -1.98 17.48 22.61
CA VAL A 297 -3.44 17.62 22.77
C VAL A 297 -4.03 18.50 21.66
N ALA A 298 -3.39 19.64 21.33
CA ALA A 298 -3.85 20.51 20.26
C ALA A 298 -3.81 19.82 18.89
N VAL A 299 -2.71 19.13 18.57
CA VAL A 299 -2.58 18.36 17.32
C VAL A 299 -3.60 17.23 17.27
N ARG A 300 -3.81 16.52 18.38
CA ARG A 300 -4.80 15.44 18.47
C ARG A 300 -6.21 15.96 18.21
N ASN A 301 -6.60 17.09 18.80
CA ASN A 301 -7.91 17.71 18.59
C ASN A 301 -8.10 18.13 17.12
N LEU A 302 -7.08 18.74 16.52
CA LEU A 302 -7.10 19.10 15.11
C LEU A 302 -7.25 17.86 14.21
N SER A 303 -6.52 16.79 14.55
CA SER A 303 -6.57 15.50 13.84
C SER A 303 -7.95 14.82 13.94
N GLN A 304 -8.63 14.97 15.08
CA GLN A 304 -10.02 14.50 15.24
C GLN A 304 -10.98 15.28 14.35
N SER A 305 -10.87 16.61 14.31
CA SER A 305 -11.69 17.43 13.39
C SER A 305 -11.43 17.09 11.93
N TYR A 306 -10.18 16.83 11.56
CA TYR A 306 -9.79 16.43 10.20
C TYR A 306 -10.38 15.08 9.78
N SER A 307 -10.48 14.11 10.69
CA SER A 307 -11.04 12.79 10.39
C SER A 307 -12.51 12.81 9.94
N VAL A 308 -13.23 13.90 10.23
CA VAL A 308 -14.60 14.15 9.76
C VAL A 308 -14.62 14.64 8.31
N PHE A 309 -13.55 15.31 7.84
CA PHE A 309 -13.40 15.82 6.48
C PHE A 309 -12.75 14.80 5.52
N GLY A 310 -11.86 13.94 6.03
CA GLY A 310 -11.14 12.93 5.23
C GLY A 310 -12.02 11.83 4.64
N SER A 311 -13.28 11.72 5.07
CA SER A 311 -14.29 10.80 4.50
C SER A 311 -15.12 11.41 3.36
N ASN A 312 -14.76 12.59 2.85
CA ASN A 312 -15.51 13.27 1.81
C ASN A 312 -15.22 12.66 0.42
N HIS A 313 -16.29 12.23 -0.25
CA HIS A 313 -16.31 11.52 -1.53
C HIS A 313 -15.50 12.22 -2.64
N ASP A 314 -15.49 13.56 -2.65
CA ASP A 314 -14.79 14.38 -3.64
C ASP A 314 -13.25 14.31 -3.59
N LEU A 315 -12.66 13.70 -2.55
CA LEU A 315 -11.22 13.60 -2.32
C LEU A 315 -10.63 12.25 -2.76
N LEU A 316 -11.47 11.28 -3.08
CA LEU A 316 -11.08 9.91 -3.42
C LEU A 316 -11.52 9.59 -4.86
N LYS A 317 -10.71 8.83 -5.60
CA LYS A 317 -11.16 8.23 -6.86
C LYS A 317 -12.02 6.97 -6.63
N PHE A 318 -11.98 6.40 -5.42
CA PHE A 318 -12.54 5.08 -5.11
C PHE A 318 -13.62 5.17 -4.04
N ASP A 319 -14.90 5.07 -4.41
CA ASP A 319 -15.92 5.73 -3.60
C ASP A 319 -16.99 4.86 -2.89
N GLU A 320 -17.27 3.62 -3.32
CA GLU A 320 -18.34 2.83 -2.66
C GLU A 320 -17.88 1.51 -2.03
N HIS A 321 -17.13 0.67 -2.76
CA HIS A 321 -16.73 -0.65 -2.25
C HIS A 321 -15.77 -0.55 -1.05
N PHE A 322 -14.79 0.35 -1.13
CA PHE A 322 -13.78 0.53 -0.07
C PHE A 322 -14.32 1.28 1.15
N GLN A 323 -15.30 2.17 0.97
CA GLN A 323 -15.97 2.79 2.10
C GLN A 323 -16.81 1.78 2.89
N ARG A 324 -17.40 0.77 2.23
CA ARG A 324 -18.11 -0.33 2.91
C ARG A 324 -17.17 -1.19 3.76
N ILE A 325 -15.96 -1.43 3.26
CA ILE A 325 -14.86 -2.09 3.98
C ILE A 325 -14.45 -1.25 5.20
N HIS A 326 -14.24 0.06 5.02
CA HIS A 326 -13.89 0.97 6.12
C HIS A 326 -14.96 1.02 7.22
N ARG A 327 -16.26 0.97 6.87
CA ARG A 327 -17.36 0.88 7.85
C ARG A 327 -17.38 -0.42 8.65
N THR A 328 -16.76 -1.50 8.14
CA THR A 328 -16.64 -2.77 8.87
C THR A 328 -15.34 -2.88 9.68
N MET A 329 -14.40 -1.94 9.50
CA MET A 329 -13.12 -1.88 10.22
C MET A 329 -13.12 -0.90 11.42
N ARG A 330 -14.18 -0.10 11.58
CA ARG A 330 -14.49 0.66 12.80
C ARG A 330 -15.24 -0.21 13.80
#